data_AF-A0A4Y8D4V1-F1
#
_entry.id   AF-A0A4Y8D4V1-F1
#
_cell.length_a   1.000
_cell.length_b   1.000
_cell.length_c   1.000
_cell.angle_alpha   90.00
_cell.angle_beta   90.00
_cell.angle_gamma   90.00
#
_symmetry.space_group_name_H-M   'P 1'
#
loop_
_entity.id
_entity.type
_entity.pdbx_description
1 polymer ?
#
loop_
_entity_poly.entity_id
_entity_poly.type
_entity_poly.pdbx_seq_one_letter_code
_entity_poly.pdbx_strand_id
1 'polypeptide(L)'
;MNSKSSLGKVATFHLQALTKVLWSWCICTNCQTETPCKTGDCSWSSRSTTLSRYFEFFKISASNYRCNIAPGQSPGLSSYNDLFKIIEQLKSSPGLSKAELLEKLFTDRPTRPCQERALNLTVQVVMMINCSSSRQSSVLLEYGNEQARWHLNDTFSQFLNDVFPKTSHPSIDEIKNELLATKLKKNARLEFQPTDNLRNHLRLDKKAGIVEIFHHTAFLKEQLRLTKEQPQSSSVSDLIRIGALPRALVIEVLDSIQKVIFDLTDVKSKKLLLSLTSTSTCNFDPDILRYESASIRKPEEQNIQYHYFGARLADLHQELMNPTPRGFQKWFERNSSPRFVMMATIAGVMFAIFLGFLSLALGGFQAYVGYMAWKHPVQAPSGS
;
A
#
# COMPACT_ATOMS: atom_id res chain seq x y z
N MET A 1 -10.14 -35.81 -15.17
CA MET A 1 -10.28 -34.34 -15.30
C MET A 1 -10.30 -33.76 -13.90
N ASN A 2 -9.41 -32.82 -13.57
CA ASN A 2 -9.42 -32.15 -12.26
C ASN A 2 -10.50 -31.07 -12.25
N SER A 3 -11.39 -31.08 -11.26
CA SER A 3 -12.39 -30.03 -11.06
C SER A 3 -11.80 -28.89 -10.21
N LYS A 4 -12.31 -27.67 -10.40
CA LYS A 4 -11.93 -26.49 -9.61
C LYS A 4 -13.07 -26.14 -8.66
N SER A 5 -12.84 -26.21 -7.35
CA SER A 5 -13.79 -25.68 -6.36
C SER A 5 -13.58 -24.19 -6.14
N SER A 6 -14.69 -23.46 -5.96
CA SER A 6 -14.73 -22.04 -5.60
C SER A 6 -15.84 -21.78 -4.57
N LEU A 7 -15.70 -20.72 -3.77
CA LEU A 7 -16.60 -20.39 -2.65
C LEU A 7 -17.93 -19.73 -3.08
N GLY A 8 -18.17 -19.52 -4.37
CA GLY A 8 -19.35 -18.80 -4.85
C GLY A 8 -19.34 -17.30 -4.53
N LYS A 9 -20.47 -16.62 -4.76
CA LYS A 9 -20.60 -15.16 -4.56
C LYS A 9 -20.80 -14.82 -3.07
N VAL A 10 -20.04 -13.85 -2.56
CA VAL A 10 -20.25 -13.31 -1.19
C VAL A 10 -21.53 -12.49 -1.15
N ALA A 11 -22.32 -12.69 -0.09
CA ALA A 11 -23.60 -12.01 0.17
C ALA A 11 -23.52 -11.25 1.49
N THR A 12 -24.50 -10.40 1.79
CA THR A 12 -24.52 -9.55 3.00
C THR A 12 -24.42 -10.38 4.28
N PHE A 13 -25.17 -11.48 4.39
CA PHE A 13 -25.14 -12.35 5.57
C PHE A 13 -23.76 -13.00 5.79
N HIS A 14 -23.01 -13.30 4.72
CA HIS A 14 -21.63 -13.77 4.83
C HIS A 14 -20.71 -12.70 5.43
N LEU A 15 -20.89 -11.42 5.04
CA LEU A 15 -20.12 -10.30 5.61
C LEU A 15 -20.48 -10.07 7.09
N GLN A 16 -21.76 -10.20 7.45
CA GLN A 16 -22.22 -10.11 8.84
C GLN A 16 -21.66 -11.24 9.70
N ALA A 17 -21.63 -12.46 9.18
CA ALA A 17 -21.01 -13.60 9.86
C ALA A 17 -19.49 -13.37 10.02
N LEU A 18 -18.82 -12.84 9.00
CA LEU A 18 -17.40 -12.51 9.07
C LEU A 18 -17.10 -11.50 10.19
N THR A 19 -17.85 -10.40 10.30
CA THR A 19 -17.60 -9.40 11.35
C THR A 19 -17.92 -9.90 12.76
N LYS A 20 -18.90 -10.82 12.90
CA LYS A 20 -19.13 -11.55 14.15
C LYS A 20 -17.93 -12.38 14.56
N VAL A 21 -17.33 -13.14 13.64
CA VAL A 21 -16.20 -14.03 13.95
C VAL A 21 -14.90 -13.25 14.21
N LEU A 22 -14.66 -12.18 13.44
CA LEU A 22 -13.45 -11.36 13.57
C LEU A 22 -13.47 -10.48 14.82
N TRP A 23 -14.55 -9.71 15.01
CA TRP A 23 -14.59 -8.62 15.99
C TRP A 23 -15.73 -8.75 17.00
N SER A 24 -16.41 -9.90 17.02
CA SER A 24 -17.53 -10.16 17.95
C SER A 24 -18.64 -9.11 17.87
N TRP A 25 -18.91 -8.61 16.65
CA TRP A 25 -19.93 -7.59 16.44
C TRP A 25 -21.33 -8.04 16.85
N CYS A 26 -22.01 -7.21 17.64
CA CYS A 26 -23.45 -7.34 17.90
C CYS A 26 -24.25 -6.78 16.71
N ILE A 27 -25.02 -7.64 16.05
CA ILE A 27 -25.85 -7.30 14.89
C ILE A 27 -27.31 -7.56 15.26
N CYS A 28 -28.12 -6.51 15.29
CA CYS A 28 -29.54 -6.62 15.62
C CYS A 28 -30.31 -7.42 14.56
N THR A 29 -31.47 -7.97 14.95
CA THR A 29 -32.37 -8.74 14.07
C THR A 29 -32.75 -7.96 12.82
N ASN A 30 -33.03 -6.65 12.95
CA ASN A 30 -33.40 -5.80 11.81
C ASN A 30 -32.31 -5.75 10.73
N CYS A 31 -31.04 -5.60 11.15
CA CYS A 31 -29.91 -5.61 10.21
C CYS A 31 -29.70 -6.99 9.57
N GLN A 32 -30.08 -8.07 10.25
CA GLN A 32 -30.01 -9.43 9.68
C GLN A 32 -31.09 -9.67 8.63
N THR A 33 -32.25 -9.00 8.76
CA THR A 33 -33.39 -9.10 7.84
C THR A 33 -33.46 -7.97 6.82
N GLU A 34 -32.38 -7.19 6.65
CA GLU A 34 -32.28 -6.05 5.72
C GLU A 34 -33.33 -4.93 5.94
N THR A 35 -33.86 -4.83 7.16
CA THR A 35 -34.77 -3.75 7.57
C THR A 35 -34.01 -2.58 8.20
N PRO A 36 -34.55 -1.34 8.17
CA PRO A 36 -33.88 -0.19 8.75
C PRO A 36 -33.54 -0.41 10.23
N CYS A 37 -32.28 -0.20 10.56
CA CYS A 37 -31.81 -0.34 11.93
C CYS A 37 -32.39 0.76 12.82
N LYS A 38 -33.01 0.38 13.94
CA LYS A 38 -33.51 1.31 14.96
C LYS A 38 -32.71 1.26 16.26
N THR A 39 -31.71 0.38 16.34
CA THR A 39 -30.95 0.10 17.56
C THR A 39 -29.63 0.86 17.54
N GLY A 40 -29.37 1.70 18.55
CA GLY A 40 -28.13 2.48 18.67
C GLY A 40 -26.87 1.61 18.80
N ASP A 41 -26.97 0.46 19.47
CA ASP A 41 -25.82 -0.41 19.74
C ASP A 41 -25.48 -1.39 18.60
N CYS A 42 -26.19 -1.30 17.47
CA CYS A 42 -25.91 -2.17 16.33
C CYS A 42 -24.62 -1.73 15.64
N SER A 43 -23.62 -2.62 15.69
CA SER A 43 -22.31 -2.40 15.08
C SER A 43 -22.38 -2.33 13.56
N TRP A 44 -23.31 -3.10 12.96
CA TRP A 44 -23.46 -3.19 11.52
C TRP A 44 -23.88 -1.86 10.90
N SER A 45 -24.93 -1.22 11.42
CA SER A 45 -25.46 0.02 10.84
C SER A 45 -24.49 1.19 10.93
N SER A 46 -23.67 1.25 11.98
CA SER A 46 -22.75 2.37 12.22
C SER A 46 -21.39 2.20 11.53
N ARG A 47 -20.91 0.95 11.35
CA ARG A 47 -19.50 0.69 10.96
C ARG A 47 -19.33 -0.08 9.65
N SER A 48 -20.37 -0.73 9.12
CA SER A 48 -20.23 -1.52 7.88
C SER A 48 -19.87 -0.67 6.66
N THR A 49 -20.37 0.56 6.58
CA THR A 49 -20.13 1.47 5.46
C THR A 49 -18.67 1.89 5.36
N THR A 50 -18.02 2.17 6.50
CA THR A 50 -16.60 2.51 6.57
C THR A 50 -15.69 1.34 6.20
N LEU A 51 -16.16 0.10 6.36
CA LEU A 51 -15.42 -1.12 6.01
C LEU A 51 -15.63 -1.59 4.55
N SER A 52 -16.26 -0.78 3.71
CA SER A 52 -16.58 -1.14 2.33
C SER A 52 -15.38 -1.68 1.53
N ARG A 53 -14.20 -1.08 1.67
CA ARG A 53 -12.96 -1.53 1.00
C ARG A 53 -12.41 -2.84 1.55
N TYR A 54 -12.46 -3.01 2.88
CA TYR A 54 -12.12 -4.29 3.48
C TYR A 54 -13.07 -5.41 2.99
N PHE A 55 -14.37 -5.14 2.88
CA PHE A 55 -15.32 -6.11 2.33
C PHE A 55 -15.10 -6.39 0.84
N GLU A 56 -14.70 -5.39 0.06
CA GLU A 56 -14.28 -5.58 -1.34
C GLU A 56 -13.03 -6.47 -1.42
N PHE A 57 -12.02 -6.20 -0.61
CA PHE A 57 -10.84 -7.04 -0.46
C PHE A 57 -11.19 -8.49 -0.11
N PHE A 58 -12.11 -8.70 0.84
CA PHE A 58 -12.60 -10.04 1.21
C PHE A 58 -13.28 -10.73 0.02
N LYS A 59 -14.17 -10.02 -0.69
CA LYS A 59 -14.86 -10.54 -1.89
C LYS A 59 -13.87 -10.96 -2.97
N ILE A 60 -12.85 -10.14 -3.23
CA ILE A 60 -11.80 -10.42 -4.21
C ILE A 60 -10.96 -11.62 -3.76
N SER A 61 -10.54 -11.66 -2.48
CA SER A 61 -9.73 -12.75 -1.94
C SER A 61 -10.47 -14.09 -1.97
N ALA A 62 -11.75 -14.09 -1.58
CA ALA A 62 -12.61 -15.27 -1.62
C ALA A 62 -12.91 -15.74 -3.06
N SER A 63 -13.18 -14.83 -4.00
CA SER A 63 -13.41 -15.20 -5.41
C SER A 63 -12.15 -15.72 -6.12
N ASN A 64 -10.98 -15.29 -5.66
CA ASN A 64 -9.69 -15.79 -6.11
C ASN A 64 -9.29 -17.13 -5.47
N TYR A 65 -10.03 -17.62 -4.48
CA TYR A 65 -9.80 -18.94 -3.91
C TYR A 65 -10.14 -20.01 -4.96
N ARG A 66 -9.13 -20.81 -5.29
CA ARG A 66 -9.27 -21.95 -6.18
C ARG A 66 -8.47 -23.12 -5.63
N CYS A 67 -9.11 -24.27 -5.52
CA CYS A 67 -8.47 -25.54 -5.19
C CYS A 67 -8.65 -26.50 -6.38
N ASN A 68 -7.57 -27.16 -6.80
CA ASN A 68 -7.62 -28.20 -7.82
C ASN A 68 -7.90 -29.53 -7.12
N ILE A 69 -8.96 -30.22 -7.54
CA ILE A 69 -9.47 -31.40 -6.86
C ILE A 69 -9.44 -32.57 -7.82
N ALA A 70 -8.84 -33.68 -7.39
CA ALA A 70 -8.93 -34.95 -8.11
C ALA A 70 -10.26 -35.66 -7.76
N PRO A 71 -10.78 -36.55 -8.63
CA PRO A 71 -12.00 -37.30 -8.32
C PRO A 71 -11.90 -38.01 -6.95
N GLY A 72 -12.91 -37.81 -6.10
CA GLY A 72 -12.97 -38.40 -4.75
C GLY A 72 -12.27 -37.60 -3.64
N GLN A 73 -11.66 -36.44 -3.95
CA GLN A 73 -11.07 -35.55 -2.93
C GLN A 73 -12.02 -34.42 -2.53
N SER A 74 -11.89 -33.95 -1.29
CA SER A 74 -12.57 -32.75 -0.81
C SER A 74 -11.75 -31.49 -1.05
N PRO A 75 -12.39 -30.32 -1.24
CA PRO A 75 -11.69 -29.04 -1.25
C PRO A 75 -11.20 -28.68 0.16
N GLY A 76 -10.20 -27.80 0.24
CA GLY A 76 -9.83 -27.18 1.52
C GLY A 76 -10.91 -26.24 2.08
N LEU A 77 -11.77 -25.67 1.23
CA LEU A 77 -12.95 -24.93 1.65
C LEU A 77 -14.11 -25.31 0.72
N SER A 78 -15.21 -25.80 1.28
CA SER A 78 -16.45 -26.04 0.54
C SER A 78 -17.42 -24.88 0.66
N SER A 79 -17.32 -24.11 1.75
CA SER A 79 -18.23 -23.03 2.09
C SER A 79 -17.54 -21.90 2.87
N TYR A 80 -18.20 -20.74 2.97
CA TYR A 80 -17.76 -19.67 3.87
C TYR A 80 -17.80 -20.10 5.35
N ASN A 81 -18.66 -21.05 5.71
CA ASN A 81 -18.72 -21.58 7.07
C ASN A 81 -17.43 -22.33 7.43
N ASP A 82 -16.80 -23.01 6.46
CA ASP A 82 -15.50 -23.67 6.68
C ASP A 82 -14.41 -22.64 6.95
N LEU A 83 -14.43 -21.51 6.22
CA LEU A 83 -13.52 -20.39 6.47
C LEU A 83 -13.70 -19.86 7.91
N PHE A 84 -14.94 -19.64 8.34
CA PHE A 84 -15.24 -19.14 9.69
C PHE A 84 -14.78 -20.12 10.78
N LYS A 85 -15.00 -21.41 10.60
CA LYS A 85 -14.47 -22.46 11.51
C LYS A 85 -12.94 -22.41 11.59
N ILE A 86 -12.25 -22.21 10.47
CA ILE A 86 -10.79 -22.08 10.48
C ILE A 86 -10.35 -20.84 11.26
N ILE A 87 -11.06 -19.71 11.13
CA ILE A 87 -10.78 -18.50 11.92
C ILE A 87 -10.93 -18.79 13.42
N GLU A 88 -12.04 -19.42 13.83
CA GLU A 88 -12.28 -19.80 15.23
C GLU A 88 -11.23 -20.79 15.74
N GLN A 89 -10.79 -21.73 14.91
CA GLN A 89 -9.75 -22.69 15.27
C GLN A 89 -8.37 -22.03 15.42
N LEU A 90 -8.04 -21.07 14.55
CA LEU A 90 -6.81 -20.27 14.65
C LEU A 90 -6.80 -19.47 15.96
N LYS A 91 -7.94 -18.86 16.32
CA LYS A 91 -8.11 -18.11 17.57
C LYS A 91 -8.02 -19.02 18.81
N SER A 92 -8.66 -20.18 18.79
CA SER A 92 -8.69 -21.09 19.94
C SER A 92 -7.39 -21.87 20.17
N SER A 93 -6.46 -21.89 19.21
CA SER A 93 -5.24 -22.71 19.28
C SER A 93 -3.97 -21.98 18.81
N PRO A 94 -3.59 -20.85 19.45
CA PRO A 94 -2.42 -20.06 19.04
C PRO A 94 -1.08 -20.77 19.23
N GLY A 95 -1.03 -21.80 20.09
CA GLY A 95 0.19 -22.55 20.41
C GLY A 95 0.46 -23.73 19.48
N LEU A 96 -0.44 -24.07 18.56
CA LEU A 96 -0.20 -25.15 17.60
C LEU A 96 0.74 -24.66 16.49
N SER A 97 1.65 -25.54 16.08
CA SER A 97 2.39 -25.36 14.83
C SER A 97 1.45 -25.39 13.63
N LYS A 98 1.88 -24.83 12.50
CA LYS A 98 1.09 -24.91 11.27
C LYS A 98 0.78 -26.35 10.87
N ALA A 99 1.72 -27.29 11.04
CA ALA A 99 1.50 -28.69 10.72
C ALA A 99 0.36 -29.29 11.58
N GLU A 100 0.42 -29.11 12.90
CA GLU A 100 -0.61 -29.61 13.83
C GLU A 100 -1.96 -28.95 13.58
N LEU A 101 -1.98 -27.66 13.28
CA LEU A 101 -3.20 -26.93 12.95
C LEU A 101 -3.85 -27.48 11.69
N LEU A 102 -3.06 -27.79 10.65
CA LEU A 102 -3.57 -28.36 9.41
C LEU A 102 -4.17 -29.76 9.63
N GLU A 103 -3.51 -30.61 10.43
CA GLU A 103 -4.06 -31.93 10.78
C GLU A 103 -5.36 -31.82 11.58
N LYS A 104 -5.47 -30.83 12.47
CA LYS A 104 -6.68 -30.58 13.26
C LYS A 104 -7.85 -30.04 12.42
N LEU A 105 -7.55 -29.18 11.45
CA LEU A 105 -8.56 -28.52 10.62
C LEU A 105 -9.16 -29.41 9.53
N PHE A 106 -8.36 -30.33 9.00
CA PHE A 106 -8.66 -31.04 7.76
C PHE A 106 -8.70 -32.56 7.97
N THR A 107 -9.70 -33.02 8.72
CA THR A 107 -9.89 -34.45 9.04
C THR A 107 -10.20 -35.30 7.80
N ASP A 108 -10.81 -34.70 6.78
CA ASP A 108 -11.11 -35.27 5.47
C ASP A 108 -9.90 -35.30 4.52
N ARG A 109 -8.75 -34.79 4.97
CA ARG A 109 -7.45 -34.77 4.28
C ARG A 109 -7.52 -34.32 2.80
N PRO A 110 -7.97 -33.09 2.50
CA PRO A 110 -7.77 -32.45 1.20
C PRO A 110 -6.28 -32.45 0.82
N THR A 111 -5.97 -32.24 -0.45
CA THR A 111 -4.56 -32.12 -0.87
C THR A 111 -3.86 -31.00 -0.11
N ARG A 112 -2.59 -31.21 0.27
CA ARG A 112 -1.81 -30.23 1.05
C ARG A 112 -1.83 -28.82 0.45
N PRO A 113 -1.70 -28.62 -0.89
CA PRO A 113 -1.81 -27.28 -1.49
C PRO A 113 -3.18 -26.62 -1.26
N CYS A 114 -4.26 -27.39 -1.18
CA CYS A 114 -5.60 -26.85 -0.92
C CYS A 114 -5.80 -26.49 0.55
N GLN A 115 -5.26 -27.31 1.47
CA GLN A 115 -5.22 -26.99 2.90
C GLN A 115 -4.44 -25.68 3.14
N GLU A 116 -3.25 -25.55 2.54
CA GLU A 116 -2.42 -24.35 2.68
C GLU A 116 -3.09 -23.12 2.06
N ARG A 117 -3.74 -23.24 0.90
CA ARG A 117 -4.51 -22.12 0.31
C ARG A 117 -5.67 -21.68 1.21
N ALA A 118 -6.37 -22.63 1.83
CA ALA A 118 -7.47 -22.33 2.74
C ALA A 118 -6.95 -21.55 3.95
N LEU A 119 -5.89 -22.05 4.59
CA LEU A 119 -5.26 -21.38 5.74
C LEU A 119 -4.67 -20.02 5.36
N ASN A 120 -4.04 -19.90 4.20
CA ASN A 120 -3.50 -18.63 3.72
C ASN A 120 -4.61 -17.59 3.51
N LEU A 121 -5.74 -17.99 2.92
CA LEU A 121 -6.91 -17.11 2.80
C LEU A 121 -7.40 -16.66 4.17
N THR A 122 -7.51 -17.58 5.14
CA THR A 122 -7.89 -17.25 6.53
C THR A 122 -6.97 -16.19 7.11
N VAL A 123 -5.65 -16.39 7.05
CA VAL A 123 -4.67 -15.42 7.60
C VAL A 123 -4.77 -14.07 6.89
N GLN A 124 -4.95 -14.07 5.57
CA GLN A 124 -5.12 -12.86 4.77
C GLN A 124 -6.38 -12.08 5.17
N VAL A 125 -7.47 -12.77 5.51
CA VAL A 125 -8.73 -12.15 5.92
C VAL A 125 -8.67 -11.66 7.37
N VAL A 126 -8.07 -12.43 8.29
CA VAL A 126 -8.02 -12.09 9.71
C VAL A 126 -7.01 -10.98 10.01
N MET A 127 -5.82 -11.06 9.40
CA MET A 127 -4.68 -10.20 9.75
C MET A 127 -4.24 -9.27 8.61
N MET A 128 -4.80 -9.41 7.41
CA MET A 128 -4.34 -8.69 6.20
C MET A 128 -2.85 -8.89 5.91
N ILE A 129 -2.37 -10.13 6.10
CA ILE A 129 -1.00 -10.55 5.83
C ILE A 129 -1.01 -11.67 4.79
N ASN A 130 -0.13 -11.59 3.80
CA ASN A 130 0.11 -12.70 2.87
C ASN A 130 1.19 -13.64 3.43
N CYS A 131 0.82 -14.90 3.65
CA CYS A 131 1.74 -15.97 4.11
C CYS A 131 2.02 -17.04 3.03
N SER A 132 1.65 -16.80 1.77
CA SER A 132 1.85 -17.73 0.65
C SER A 132 3.23 -17.56 -0.02
N SER A 133 3.82 -18.67 -0.46
CA SER A 133 5.07 -18.69 -1.23
C SER A 133 4.90 -18.41 -2.72
N SER A 134 3.68 -18.51 -3.26
CA SER A 134 3.44 -18.58 -4.72
C SER A 134 3.01 -17.27 -5.40
N ARG A 135 2.71 -16.21 -4.64
CA ARG A 135 2.20 -14.93 -5.17
C ARG A 135 3.24 -13.80 -5.14
N GLN A 136 4.48 -14.09 -5.54
CA GLN A 136 5.53 -13.07 -5.55
C GLN A 136 6.14 -12.96 -6.96
N SER A 137 6.08 -11.76 -7.53
CA SER A 137 6.72 -11.43 -8.81
C SER A 137 8.22 -11.72 -8.74
N SER A 138 8.82 -12.17 -9.83
CA SER A 138 10.25 -12.49 -9.94
C SER A 138 11.19 -11.36 -9.51
N VAL A 139 10.69 -10.11 -9.46
CA VAL A 139 11.39 -8.91 -8.98
C VAL A 139 11.67 -8.96 -7.46
N LEU A 140 10.91 -9.75 -6.68
CA LEU A 140 11.04 -9.85 -5.21
C LEU A 140 12.31 -10.57 -4.73
N LEU A 141 12.88 -11.47 -5.54
CA LEU A 141 14.07 -12.24 -5.16
C LEU A 141 15.37 -11.43 -5.24
N GLU A 142 15.42 -10.36 -6.05
CA GLU A 142 16.64 -9.57 -6.28
C GLU A 142 17.05 -8.67 -5.09
N TYR A 143 16.19 -8.53 -4.07
CA TYR A 143 16.44 -7.62 -2.94
C TYR A 143 16.75 -8.31 -1.61
N GLY A 144 17.06 -9.62 -1.60
CA GLY A 144 17.46 -10.34 -0.38
C GLY A 144 16.39 -10.37 0.71
N ASN A 145 15.13 -10.12 0.36
CA ASN A 145 14.04 -10.04 1.32
C ASN A 145 13.39 -11.41 1.43
N GLU A 146 13.77 -12.14 2.49
CA GLU A 146 13.29 -13.50 2.73
C GLU A 146 11.76 -13.56 2.80
N GLN A 147 11.26 -14.64 2.22
CA GLN A 147 9.84 -14.94 2.04
C GLN A 147 9.11 -14.85 3.39
N ALA A 148 7.98 -14.13 3.44
CA ALA A 148 7.06 -14.17 4.57
C ALA A 148 6.31 -15.50 4.61
N ARG A 149 7.02 -16.62 4.69
CA ARG A 149 6.44 -17.94 4.67
C ARG A 149 6.16 -18.38 6.09
N TRP A 150 4.91 -18.76 6.38
CA TRP A 150 4.61 -19.48 7.61
C TRP A 150 5.06 -20.94 7.44
N HIS A 151 6.18 -21.33 8.06
CA HIS A 151 6.71 -22.69 7.96
C HIS A 151 5.88 -23.69 8.75
N LEU A 152 6.03 -24.97 8.43
CA LEU A 152 5.21 -26.04 9.01
C LEU A 152 5.42 -26.20 10.51
N ASN A 153 6.64 -25.96 11.00
CA ASN A 153 7.02 -26.18 12.39
C ASN A 153 6.77 -24.93 13.26
N ASP A 154 6.48 -23.79 12.65
CA ASP A 154 6.30 -22.55 13.39
C ASP A 154 4.85 -22.45 13.87
N THR A 155 4.69 -21.95 15.09
CA THR A 155 3.39 -21.47 15.59
C THR A 155 3.00 -20.17 14.89
N PHE A 156 1.71 -19.81 14.95
CA PHE A 156 1.26 -18.57 14.33
C PHE A 156 1.84 -17.32 15.03
N SER A 157 2.11 -17.40 16.34
CA SER A 157 2.73 -16.31 17.09
C SER A 157 4.19 -16.09 16.70
N GLN A 158 4.96 -17.16 16.47
CA GLN A 158 6.32 -17.09 15.94
C GLN A 158 6.32 -16.41 14.56
N PHE A 159 5.47 -16.89 13.64
CA PHE A 159 5.33 -16.27 12.33
C PHE A 159 5.01 -14.77 12.40
N LEU A 160 4.09 -14.34 13.28
CA LEU A 160 3.77 -12.91 13.42
C LEU A 160 4.96 -12.08 13.94
N ASN A 161 5.74 -12.61 14.88
CA ASN A 161 6.95 -11.94 15.37
C ASN A 161 8.01 -11.83 14.27
N ASP A 162 8.17 -12.86 13.45
CA ASP A 162 9.15 -12.86 12.35
C ASP A 162 8.74 -11.94 11.19
N VAL A 163 7.42 -11.82 10.96
CA VAL A 163 6.88 -10.90 9.94
C VAL A 163 7.00 -9.44 10.37
N PHE A 164 6.90 -9.15 11.67
CA PHE A 164 7.01 -7.82 12.24
C PHE A 164 8.08 -7.77 13.34
N PRO A 165 9.37 -7.86 12.96
CA PRO A 165 10.45 -7.77 13.93
C PRO A 165 10.48 -6.37 14.52
N LYS A 166 10.69 -6.29 15.84
CA LYS A 166 10.93 -5.02 16.52
C LYS A 166 12.39 -4.61 16.29
N THR A 167 12.59 -3.39 15.85
CA THR A 167 13.90 -2.79 15.62
C THR A 167 14.14 -1.65 16.62
N SER A 168 15.37 -1.57 17.13
CA SER A 168 15.82 -0.41 17.90
C SER A 168 16.28 0.66 16.92
N HIS A 169 15.38 1.57 16.56
CA HIS A 169 15.72 2.72 15.73
C HIS A 169 15.74 4.00 16.59
N PRO A 170 16.68 4.94 16.38
CA PRO A 170 16.61 6.26 16.98
C PRO A 170 15.25 6.91 16.67
N SER A 171 14.77 7.75 17.61
CA SER A 171 13.46 8.38 17.48
C SER A 171 13.33 9.07 16.14
N ILE A 172 12.24 8.79 15.43
CA ILE A 172 11.95 9.44 14.16
C ILE A 172 11.44 10.88 14.35
N ASP A 173 11.25 11.35 15.59
CA ASP A 173 10.65 12.66 15.88
C ASP A 173 11.36 13.82 15.17
N GLU A 174 12.67 13.74 15.04
CA GLU A 174 13.50 14.74 14.37
C GLU A 174 13.24 14.79 12.85
N ILE A 175 12.92 13.65 12.23
CA ILE A 175 12.75 13.51 10.77
C ILE A 175 11.29 13.54 10.31
N LYS A 176 10.30 13.46 11.23
CA LYS A 176 8.86 13.38 10.90
C LYS A 176 8.41 14.49 9.94
N ASN A 177 8.82 15.72 10.20
CA ASN A 177 8.44 16.89 9.40
C ASN A 177 9.01 16.88 7.97
N GLU A 178 10.03 16.06 7.71
CA GLU A 178 10.65 15.92 6.40
C GLU A 178 10.01 14.81 5.56
N LEU A 179 9.38 13.84 6.23
CA LEU A 179 8.76 12.66 5.62
C LEU A 179 7.36 12.91 5.03
N LEU A 180 6.91 14.16 4.95
CA LEU A 180 5.63 14.50 4.32
C LEU A 180 5.57 13.97 2.88
N ALA A 181 4.45 13.39 2.50
CA ALA A 181 4.21 12.79 1.18
C ALA A 181 4.45 13.79 0.05
N THR A 182 4.15 15.07 0.28
CA THR A 182 4.40 16.15 -0.66
C THR A 182 5.90 16.38 -0.91
N LYS A 183 6.75 16.28 0.13
CA LYS A 183 8.21 16.37 0.03
C LYS A 183 8.79 15.12 -0.64
N LEU A 184 8.37 13.94 -0.21
CA LEU A 184 8.78 12.67 -0.82
C LEU A 184 8.43 12.62 -2.32
N LYS A 185 7.23 13.07 -2.70
CA LYS A 185 6.82 13.13 -4.11
C LYS A 185 7.60 14.17 -4.91
N LYS A 186 7.83 15.36 -4.33
CA LYS A 186 8.49 16.47 -5.05
C LYS A 186 10.00 16.28 -5.17
N ASN A 187 10.65 15.94 -4.06
CA ASN A 187 12.11 15.96 -3.96
C ASN A 187 12.70 14.58 -4.27
N ALA A 188 12.11 13.52 -3.72
CA ALA A 188 12.55 12.16 -3.95
C ALA A 188 11.87 11.50 -5.16
N ARG A 189 10.90 12.18 -5.83
CA ARG A 189 10.14 11.63 -6.96
C ARG A 189 9.52 10.26 -6.65
N LEU A 190 9.01 10.11 -5.44
CA LEU A 190 8.35 8.89 -5.00
C LEU A 190 6.85 8.92 -5.34
N GLU A 191 6.33 7.76 -5.70
CA GLU A 191 4.91 7.51 -5.91
C GLU A 191 4.36 6.61 -4.81
N PHE A 192 3.07 6.77 -4.50
CA PHE A 192 2.40 6.02 -3.43
C PHE A 192 1.40 5.05 -4.03
N GLN A 193 1.51 3.78 -3.69
CA GLN A 193 0.62 2.72 -4.16
C GLN A 193 -0.10 2.09 -2.97
N PRO A 194 -1.42 1.80 -3.04
CA PRO A 194 -2.08 1.08 -1.97
C PRO A 194 -1.56 -0.36 -1.90
N THR A 195 -1.53 -0.93 -0.70
CA THR A 195 -1.29 -2.37 -0.52
C THR A 195 -2.30 -2.97 0.46
N ASP A 196 -2.81 -4.16 0.12
CA ASP A 196 -3.69 -4.95 1.00
C ASP A 196 -2.88 -5.76 2.03
N ASN A 197 -1.56 -5.82 1.87
CA ASN A 197 -0.67 -6.59 2.74
C ASN A 197 -0.01 -5.67 3.77
N LEU A 198 -0.36 -5.83 5.04
CA LEU A 198 0.17 -5.02 6.12
C LEU A 198 1.70 -5.08 6.21
N ARG A 199 2.31 -6.23 5.90
CA ARG A 199 3.77 -6.38 5.86
C ARG A 199 4.43 -5.43 4.87
N ASN A 200 3.73 -5.01 3.81
CA ASN A 200 4.29 -4.14 2.77
C ASN A 200 4.15 -2.64 3.10
N HIS A 201 3.53 -2.28 4.22
CA HIS A 201 3.39 -0.88 4.61
C HIS A 201 4.75 -0.16 4.69
N LEU A 202 4.89 1.01 4.05
CA LEU A 202 6.13 1.80 3.90
C LEU A 202 7.26 1.06 3.19
N ARG A 203 6.97 0.01 2.44
CA ARG A 203 7.99 -0.66 1.66
C ARG A 203 8.38 0.20 0.48
N LEU A 204 9.67 0.56 0.41
CA LEU A 204 10.27 1.34 -0.67
C LEU A 204 10.84 0.40 -1.74
N ASP A 205 10.31 0.46 -2.96
CA ASP A 205 10.99 -0.02 -4.15
C ASP A 205 11.84 1.12 -4.73
N LYS A 206 13.15 1.11 -4.44
CA LYS A 206 14.08 2.15 -4.89
C LYS A 206 14.16 2.25 -6.41
N LYS A 207 14.09 1.12 -7.12
CA LYS A 207 14.17 1.06 -8.60
C LYS A 207 12.94 1.72 -9.22
N ALA A 208 11.75 1.35 -8.75
CA ALA A 208 10.51 1.91 -9.28
C ALA A 208 10.19 3.31 -8.71
N GLY A 209 10.74 3.66 -7.55
CA GLY A 209 10.35 4.86 -6.81
C GLY A 209 8.97 4.76 -6.20
N ILE A 210 8.54 3.54 -5.86
CA ILE A 210 7.20 3.28 -5.32
C ILE A 210 7.31 3.02 -3.82
N VAL A 211 6.43 3.64 -3.06
CA VAL A 211 6.20 3.34 -1.64
C VAL A 211 4.82 2.71 -1.50
N GLU A 212 4.80 1.46 -1.03
CA GLU A 212 3.55 0.76 -0.73
C GLU A 212 2.96 1.28 0.58
N ILE A 213 1.71 1.74 0.57
CA ILE A 213 1.00 2.25 1.74
C ILE A 213 -0.19 1.34 2.01
N PHE A 214 -0.16 0.66 3.16
CA PHE A 214 -1.34 -0.05 3.65
C PHE A 214 -2.50 0.93 3.84
N HIS A 215 -3.63 0.68 3.19
CA HIS A 215 -4.69 1.68 3.09
C HIS A 215 -5.98 1.34 3.84
N HIS A 216 -6.20 0.11 4.30
CA HIS A 216 -7.44 -0.31 4.98
C HIS A 216 -7.50 0.22 6.42
N THR A 217 -7.59 1.54 6.61
CA THR A 217 -7.60 2.17 7.94
C THR A 217 -8.83 1.79 8.76
N ALA A 218 -9.96 1.51 8.12
CA ALA A 218 -11.16 1.06 8.82
C ALA A 218 -10.92 -0.28 9.53
N PHE A 219 -10.17 -1.19 8.88
CA PHE A 219 -9.73 -2.45 9.48
C PHE A 219 -8.81 -2.20 10.69
N LEU A 220 -7.82 -1.30 10.57
CA LEU A 220 -6.93 -0.95 11.69
C LEU A 220 -7.71 -0.37 12.88
N LYS A 221 -8.69 0.50 12.61
CA LYS A 221 -9.55 1.07 13.65
C LYS A 221 -10.36 -0.01 14.38
N GLU A 222 -10.87 -1.02 13.67
CA GLU A 222 -11.55 -2.16 14.31
C GLU A 222 -10.59 -3.00 15.18
N GLN A 223 -9.37 -3.25 14.70
CA GLN A 223 -8.32 -3.91 15.48
C GLN A 223 -7.99 -3.14 16.78
N LEU A 224 -7.97 -1.80 16.72
CA LEU A 224 -7.77 -0.96 17.89
C LEU A 224 -8.98 -0.92 18.83
N ARG A 225 -10.21 -1.00 18.31
CA ARG A 225 -11.41 -1.13 19.16
C ARG A 225 -11.41 -2.47 19.90
N LEU A 226 -11.08 -3.55 19.20
CA LEU A 226 -11.03 -4.90 19.78
C LEU A 226 -9.98 -5.02 20.89
N THR A 227 -8.86 -4.31 20.78
CA THR A 227 -7.76 -4.34 21.76
C THR A 227 -7.81 -3.23 22.80
N LYS A 228 -8.87 -2.41 22.82
CA LYS A 228 -8.95 -1.23 23.70
C LYS A 228 -8.95 -1.61 25.18
N GLU A 229 -9.68 -2.64 25.56
CA GLU A 229 -9.77 -3.09 26.96
C GLU A 229 -8.65 -4.07 27.35
N GLN A 230 -7.77 -4.44 26.41
CA GLN A 230 -6.70 -5.40 26.68
C GLN A 230 -5.53 -4.76 27.43
N PRO A 231 -4.87 -5.45 28.38
CA PRO A 231 -3.64 -4.97 29.00
C PRO A 231 -2.54 -4.68 27.97
N GLN A 232 -1.66 -3.72 28.26
CA GLN A 232 -0.52 -3.42 27.37
C GLN A 232 0.50 -4.58 27.30
N SER A 233 0.59 -5.39 28.36
CA SER A 233 1.50 -6.53 28.49
C SER A 233 0.97 -7.82 27.85
N SER A 234 -0.16 -7.78 27.13
CA SER A 234 -0.74 -8.95 26.46
C SER A 234 0.28 -9.58 25.50
N SER A 235 0.46 -10.90 25.61
CA SER A 235 1.33 -11.63 24.70
C SER A 235 0.71 -11.69 23.30
N VAL A 236 1.54 -11.94 22.27
CA VAL A 236 1.05 -12.16 20.89
C VAL A 236 0.05 -13.30 20.84
N SER A 237 0.26 -14.36 21.62
CA SER A 237 -0.66 -15.49 21.73
C SER A 237 -2.03 -15.07 22.29
N ASP A 238 -2.09 -14.18 23.27
CA ASP A 238 -3.35 -13.67 23.83
C ASP A 238 -4.10 -12.80 22.81
N LEU A 239 -3.37 -12.00 22.04
CA LEU A 239 -3.94 -11.19 20.97
C LEU A 239 -4.48 -12.06 19.83
N ILE A 240 -3.78 -13.14 19.45
CA ILE A 240 -4.28 -14.11 18.47
C ILE A 240 -5.60 -14.73 18.96
N ARG A 241 -5.80 -14.98 20.26
CA ARG A 241 -7.06 -15.55 20.78
C ARG A 241 -8.28 -14.68 20.51
N ILE A 242 -8.11 -13.37 20.52
CA ILE A 242 -9.18 -12.45 20.15
C ILE A 242 -9.19 -12.15 18.64
N GLY A 243 -8.18 -12.60 17.89
CA GLY A 243 -8.03 -12.35 16.45
C GLY A 243 -7.42 -10.99 16.14
N ALA A 244 -6.57 -10.49 17.04
CA ALA A 244 -5.98 -9.16 16.96
C ALA A 244 -4.48 -9.16 16.64
N LEU A 245 -4.04 -8.10 15.96
CA LEU A 245 -2.63 -7.77 15.79
C LEU A 245 -2.06 -7.08 17.05
N PRO A 246 -0.71 -7.09 17.24
CA PRO A 246 -0.06 -6.28 18.26
C PRO A 246 -0.53 -4.82 18.20
N ARG A 247 -1.08 -4.31 19.31
CA ARG A 247 -1.68 -2.97 19.33
C ARG A 247 -0.71 -1.88 18.91
N ALA A 248 0.52 -1.92 19.40
CA ALA A 248 1.58 -0.99 19.00
C ALA A 248 1.87 -1.00 17.48
N LEU A 249 1.86 -2.18 16.85
CA LEU A 249 2.02 -2.31 15.39
C LEU A 249 0.90 -1.58 14.65
N VAL A 250 -0.35 -1.79 15.06
CA VAL A 250 -1.52 -1.16 14.42
C VAL A 250 -1.50 0.36 14.59
N ILE A 251 -1.07 0.86 15.77
CA ILE A 251 -0.95 2.31 16.00
C ILE A 251 0.18 2.90 15.16
N GLU A 252 1.34 2.24 15.07
CA GLU A 252 2.45 2.70 14.21
C GLU A 252 2.04 2.84 12.76
N VAL A 253 1.30 1.87 12.19
CA VAL A 253 0.79 1.94 10.82
C VAL A 253 -0.21 3.09 10.65
N LEU A 254 -1.11 3.30 11.61
CA LEU A 254 -2.09 4.36 11.50
C LEU A 254 -1.44 5.75 11.65
N ASP A 255 -0.48 5.90 12.56
CA ASP A 255 0.25 7.15 12.78
C ASP A 255 1.21 7.49 11.65
N SER A 256 1.94 6.51 11.11
CA SER A 256 2.79 6.75 9.96
C SER A 256 1.96 7.27 8.77
N ILE A 257 0.74 6.77 8.57
CA ILE A 257 -0.16 7.25 7.52
C ILE A 257 -0.65 8.66 7.83
N GLN A 258 -1.29 8.86 8.98
CA GLN A 258 -2.12 10.04 9.24
C GLN A 258 -1.39 11.20 9.92
N LYS A 259 -0.20 10.96 10.46
CA LYS A 259 0.62 11.98 11.17
C LYS A 259 2.01 12.17 10.59
N VAL A 260 2.54 11.23 9.81
CA VAL A 260 3.90 11.32 9.24
C VAL A 260 3.86 11.53 7.73
N ILE A 261 3.39 10.54 6.97
CA ILE A 261 3.39 10.58 5.50
C ILE A 261 2.29 11.51 4.99
N PHE A 262 1.05 11.28 5.38
CA PHE A 262 -0.09 12.12 5.01
C PHE A 262 -0.63 12.83 6.25
N ASP A 263 0.21 13.68 6.87
CA ASP A 263 -0.22 14.49 8.00
C ASP A 263 -1.54 15.21 7.66
N LEU A 264 -2.61 14.79 8.32
CA LEU A 264 -3.96 15.28 8.05
C LEU A 264 -4.16 16.74 8.52
N THR A 265 -3.23 17.27 9.32
CA THR A 265 -3.19 18.68 9.69
C THR A 265 -2.63 19.56 8.58
N ASP A 266 -1.78 19.01 7.69
CA ASP A 266 -1.27 19.71 6.52
C ASP A 266 -2.25 19.64 5.34
N VAL A 267 -2.70 20.81 4.90
CA VAL A 267 -3.68 20.97 3.81
C VAL A 267 -3.16 20.36 2.50
N LYS A 268 -1.86 20.48 2.20
CA LYS A 268 -1.28 19.97 0.96
C LYS A 268 -1.23 18.44 0.96
N SER A 269 -0.81 17.84 2.06
CA SER A 269 -0.77 16.39 2.25
C SER A 269 -2.17 15.78 2.23
N LYS A 270 -3.16 16.43 2.87
CA LYS A 270 -4.56 16.03 2.79
C LYS A 270 -5.12 16.10 1.36
N LYS A 271 -4.80 17.16 0.60
CA LYS A 271 -5.21 17.27 -0.82
C LYS A 271 -4.58 16.18 -1.69
N LEU A 272 -3.30 15.87 -1.46
CA LEU A 272 -2.63 14.76 -2.13
C LEU A 272 -3.32 13.43 -1.79
N LEU A 273 -3.59 13.16 -0.51
CA LEU A 273 -4.26 11.94 -0.08
C LEU A 273 -5.67 11.81 -0.69
N LEU A 274 -6.44 12.89 -0.71
CA LEU A 274 -7.74 12.92 -1.38
C LEU A 274 -7.62 12.55 -2.87
N SER A 275 -6.59 13.04 -3.56
CA SER A 275 -6.36 12.66 -4.97
C SER A 275 -6.02 11.17 -5.15
N LEU A 276 -5.42 10.53 -4.15
CA LEU A 276 -5.09 9.10 -4.16
C LEU A 276 -6.31 8.20 -3.87
N THR A 277 -7.35 8.73 -3.22
CA THR A 277 -8.62 8.00 -3.00
C THR A 277 -9.51 7.92 -4.23
N SER A 278 -9.20 8.68 -5.28
CA SER A 278 -9.93 8.61 -6.56
C SER A 278 -9.78 7.22 -7.19
N THR A 279 -10.87 6.71 -7.77
CA THR A 279 -10.88 5.44 -8.51
C THR A 279 -9.99 5.48 -9.76
N SER A 280 -9.76 6.68 -10.30
CA SER A 280 -8.95 6.91 -11.50
C SER A 280 -7.43 6.95 -11.25
N THR A 281 -6.98 7.04 -9.99
CA THR A 281 -5.56 7.23 -9.66
C THR A 281 -4.99 5.97 -9.01
N CYS A 282 -5.30 5.79 -7.73
CA CYS A 282 -4.73 4.74 -6.90
C CYS A 282 -5.79 4.02 -6.08
N ASN A 283 -7.03 4.51 -6.02
CA ASN A 283 -8.16 3.83 -5.39
C ASN A 283 -7.93 3.46 -3.91
N PHE A 284 -7.27 4.35 -3.15
CA PHE A 284 -7.10 4.19 -1.70
C PHE A 284 -8.44 4.10 -0.97
N ASP A 285 -8.42 3.57 0.26
CA ASP A 285 -9.63 3.52 1.10
C ASP A 285 -10.03 4.93 1.53
N PRO A 286 -11.25 5.41 1.21
CA PRO A 286 -11.70 6.73 1.64
C PRO A 286 -11.64 6.94 3.16
N ASP A 287 -11.73 5.89 3.97
CA ASP A 287 -11.64 5.99 5.43
C ASP A 287 -10.26 6.52 5.91
N ILE A 288 -9.23 6.47 5.05
CA ILE A 288 -7.89 6.99 5.35
C ILE A 288 -7.89 8.48 5.68
N LEU A 289 -8.85 9.24 5.13
CA LEU A 289 -9.06 10.67 5.37
C LEU A 289 -9.75 10.95 6.70
N ARG A 290 -10.35 9.94 7.33
CA ARG A 290 -11.08 10.08 8.60
C ARG A 290 -10.12 9.87 9.76
N TYR A 291 -9.71 10.96 10.40
CA TYR A 291 -9.00 10.89 11.67
C TYR A 291 -9.99 10.53 12.80
N GLU A 292 -9.63 9.53 13.60
CA GLU A 292 -10.44 9.12 14.75
C GLU A 292 -9.48 8.69 15.87
N SER A 293 -9.37 9.50 16.93
CA SER A 293 -8.45 9.21 18.04
C SER A 293 -9.20 8.79 19.30
N ALA A 294 -10.24 9.54 19.69
CA ALA A 294 -10.90 9.37 20.99
C ALA A 294 -11.55 7.99 21.20
N SER A 295 -12.10 7.39 20.14
CA SER A 295 -12.78 6.10 20.24
C SER A 295 -11.81 4.92 20.21
N ILE A 296 -10.64 5.05 19.58
CA ILE A 296 -9.73 3.93 19.32
C ILE A 296 -8.43 3.96 20.13
N ARG A 297 -7.99 5.11 20.65
CA ARG A 297 -6.76 5.25 21.44
C ARG A 297 -7.01 5.22 22.94
N LYS A 298 -5.99 4.79 23.67
CA LYS A 298 -5.87 4.98 25.11
C LYS A 298 -5.13 6.30 25.41
N PRO A 299 -5.36 6.93 26.59
CA PRO A 299 -4.73 8.21 26.94
C PRO A 299 -3.21 8.21 26.84
N GLU A 300 -2.56 7.10 27.15
CA GLU A 300 -1.11 6.94 27.15
C GLU A 300 -0.48 6.73 25.75
N GLU A 301 -1.30 6.57 24.71
CA GLU A 301 -0.88 6.26 23.33
C GLU A 301 -0.76 7.50 22.43
N GLN A 302 -0.55 8.66 23.05
CA GLN A 302 -0.37 9.92 22.32
C GLN A 302 1.03 10.04 21.71
N ASN A 303 2.05 9.58 22.45
CA ASN A 303 3.45 9.60 22.05
C ASN A 303 3.94 8.18 21.85
N ILE A 304 3.93 7.71 20.60
CA ILE A 304 4.35 6.36 20.26
C ILE A 304 5.83 6.33 19.85
N GLN A 305 6.49 5.22 20.18
CA GLN A 305 7.80 4.87 19.62
C GLN A 305 7.59 3.97 18.39
N TYR A 306 8.46 4.13 17.39
CA TYR A 306 8.37 3.40 16.13
C TYR A 306 9.31 2.20 16.12
N HIS A 307 8.87 1.09 16.71
CA HIS A 307 9.65 -0.15 16.81
C HIS A 307 9.50 -1.03 15.56
N TYR A 308 8.34 -1.04 14.92
CA TYR A 308 8.08 -1.92 13.77
C TYR A 308 8.42 -1.26 12.43
N PHE A 309 8.10 0.03 12.27
CA PHE A 309 8.26 0.75 11.01
C PHE A 309 9.28 1.89 11.04
N GLY A 310 9.97 2.09 12.17
CA GLY A 310 11.01 3.12 12.31
C GLY A 310 12.11 3.00 11.26
N ALA A 311 12.66 1.80 11.05
CA ALA A 311 13.67 1.55 10.03
C ALA A 311 13.20 1.90 8.60
N ARG A 312 11.94 1.61 8.26
CA ARG A 312 11.40 1.93 6.92
C ARG A 312 11.18 3.43 6.74
N LEU A 313 10.78 4.14 7.80
CA LEU A 313 10.70 5.60 7.77
C LEU A 313 12.08 6.23 7.61
N ALA A 314 13.11 5.65 8.22
CA ALA A 314 14.48 6.06 8.02
C ALA A 314 14.98 5.78 6.59
N ASP A 315 14.62 4.65 5.99
CA ASP A 315 14.91 4.37 4.56
C ASP A 315 14.30 5.43 3.64
N LEU A 316 13.07 5.89 3.93
CA LEU A 316 12.42 6.97 3.18
C LEU A 316 13.13 8.31 3.38
N HIS A 317 13.61 8.59 4.59
CA HIS A 317 14.39 9.79 4.89
C HIS A 317 15.73 9.77 4.16
N GLN A 318 16.42 8.64 4.16
CA GLN A 318 17.65 8.45 3.40
C GLN A 318 17.44 8.65 1.91
N GLU A 319 16.34 8.12 1.35
CA GLU A 319 15.98 8.32 -0.06
C GLU A 319 15.58 9.77 -0.35
N LEU A 320 15.05 10.50 0.63
CA LEU A 320 14.80 11.94 0.51
C LEU A 320 16.09 12.75 0.46
N MET A 321 17.08 12.40 1.29
CA MET A 321 18.37 13.08 1.36
C MET A 321 19.27 12.74 0.17
N ASN A 322 19.22 11.50 -0.29
CA ASN A 322 19.99 11.00 -1.43
C ASN A 322 19.06 10.31 -2.45
N PRO A 323 18.29 11.07 -3.25
CA PRO A 323 17.36 10.49 -4.21
C PRO A 323 18.06 9.63 -5.25
N THR A 324 17.56 8.42 -5.45
CA THR A 324 17.99 7.55 -6.54
C THR A 324 17.62 8.20 -7.87
N PRO A 325 18.55 8.34 -8.84
CA PRO A 325 18.22 8.91 -10.15
C PRO A 325 17.23 8.00 -10.90
N ARG A 326 16.08 8.56 -11.31
CA ARG A 326 14.99 7.85 -12.01
C ARG A 326 14.67 8.45 -13.38
N GLY A 327 14.31 7.59 -14.33
CA GLY A 327 13.82 7.97 -15.65
C GLY A 327 14.85 8.75 -16.49
N PHE A 328 14.48 9.98 -16.88
CA PHE A 328 15.29 10.85 -17.74
C PHE A 328 16.68 11.17 -17.16
N GLN A 329 16.86 11.12 -15.84
CA GLN A 329 18.16 11.39 -15.22
C GLN A 329 19.15 10.23 -15.45
N LYS A 330 18.66 8.98 -15.35
CA LYS A 330 19.41 7.79 -15.81
C LYS A 330 19.64 7.82 -17.32
N TRP A 331 18.66 8.31 -18.09
CA TRP A 331 18.83 8.50 -19.52
C TRP A 331 19.91 9.55 -19.83
N PHE A 332 19.92 10.68 -19.11
CA PHE A 332 20.94 11.71 -19.24
C PHE A 332 22.32 11.24 -18.77
N GLU A 333 22.43 10.51 -17.66
CA GLU A 333 23.70 9.91 -17.22
C GLU A 333 24.21 8.82 -18.17
N ARG A 334 23.29 8.08 -18.81
CA ARG A 334 23.64 7.05 -19.80
C ARG A 334 23.94 7.66 -21.18
N ASN A 335 23.34 8.78 -21.53
CA ASN A 335 23.57 9.53 -22.76
C ASN A 335 24.50 10.73 -22.62
N SER A 336 25.05 11.02 -21.43
CA SER A 336 26.13 11.99 -21.24
C SER A 336 27.50 11.41 -21.62
N SER A 337 27.51 10.49 -22.59
CA SER A 337 28.74 10.04 -23.23
C SER A 337 29.41 11.25 -23.90
N PRO A 338 30.75 11.37 -23.88
CA PRO A 338 31.49 12.48 -24.51
C PRO A 338 31.07 12.81 -25.95
N ARG A 339 30.51 11.81 -26.66
CA ARG A 339 29.98 11.93 -28.02
C ARG A 339 28.78 12.88 -28.14
N PHE A 340 27.92 12.97 -27.13
CA PHE A 340 26.77 13.88 -27.15
C PHE A 340 27.16 15.33 -26.89
N VAL A 341 28.15 15.56 -26.02
CA VAL A 341 28.74 16.90 -25.84
C VAL A 341 29.38 17.37 -27.14
N MET A 342 30.14 16.49 -27.81
CA MET A 342 30.72 16.78 -29.14
C MET A 342 29.66 17.09 -30.19
N MET A 343 28.55 16.34 -30.24
CA MET A 343 27.44 16.62 -31.17
C MET A 343 26.75 17.96 -30.91
N ALA A 344 26.58 18.34 -29.64
CA ALA A 344 26.04 19.66 -29.28
C ALA A 344 26.97 20.80 -29.74
N THR A 345 28.28 20.62 -29.61
CA THR A 345 29.27 21.58 -30.14
C THR A 345 29.19 21.69 -31.66
N ILE A 346 29.12 20.57 -32.39
CA ILE A 346 28.99 20.57 -33.85
C ILE A 346 27.69 21.27 -34.30
N ALA A 347 26.57 20.99 -33.63
CA ALA A 347 25.30 21.64 -33.92
C ALA A 347 25.37 23.16 -33.67
N GLY A 348 26.01 23.59 -32.59
CA GLY A 348 26.25 25.00 -32.29
C GLY A 348 27.12 25.69 -33.37
N VAL A 349 28.17 25.03 -33.85
CA VAL A 349 29.02 25.55 -34.93
C VAL A 349 28.23 25.66 -36.24
N MET A 350 27.44 24.65 -36.59
CA MET A 350 26.59 24.70 -37.79
C MET A 350 25.57 25.84 -37.72
N PHE A 351 24.98 26.06 -36.55
CA PHE A 351 24.05 27.16 -36.33
C PHE A 351 24.74 28.53 -36.46
N ALA A 352 25.95 28.66 -35.91
CA ALA A 352 26.75 29.88 -36.06
C ALA A 352 27.12 30.17 -37.52
N ILE A 353 27.50 29.14 -38.29
CA ILE A 353 27.78 29.26 -39.74
C ILE A 353 26.52 29.73 -40.46
N PHE A 354 25.36 29.11 -40.19
CA PHE A 354 24.10 29.47 -40.81
C PHE A 354 23.69 30.92 -40.52
N LEU A 355 23.81 31.36 -39.26
CA LEU A 355 23.56 32.76 -38.89
C LEU A 355 24.57 33.71 -39.55
N GLY A 356 25.83 33.30 -39.69
CA GLY A 356 26.85 34.04 -40.43
C GLY A 356 26.47 34.26 -41.90
N PHE A 357 25.97 33.22 -42.57
CA PHE A 357 25.47 33.33 -43.94
C PHE A 357 24.26 34.26 -44.08
N LEU A 358 23.30 34.17 -43.16
CA LEU A 358 22.15 35.07 -43.11
C LEU A 358 22.57 36.53 -42.91
N SER A 359 23.53 36.78 -42.02
CA SER A 359 24.08 38.12 -41.79
C SER A 359 24.78 38.67 -43.02
N LEU A 360 25.56 37.84 -43.73
CA LEU A 360 26.22 38.23 -44.98
C LEU A 360 25.19 38.58 -46.07
N ALA A 361 24.12 37.79 -46.20
CA ALA A 361 23.05 38.05 -47.16
C ALA A 361 22.32 39.37 -46.87
N LEU A 362 22.02 39.65 -45.60
CA LEU A 362 21.44 40.93 -45.16
C LEU A 362 22.38 42.10 -45.46
N GLY A 363 23.68 41.96 -45.20
CA GLY A 363 24.68 42.97 -45.52
C GLY A 363 24.78 43.26 -47.02
N GLY A 364 24.77 42.21 -47.86
CA GLY A 364 24.74 42.36 -49.31
C GLY A 364 23.48 43.06 -49.82
N PHE A 365 22.32 42.73 -49.25
CA PHE A 365 21.06 43.39 -49.59
C PHE A 365 21.07 44.88 -49.19
N GLN A 366 21.55 45.20 -47.98
CA GLN A 366 21.70 46.59 -47.54
C GLN A 366 22.65 47.40 -48.42
N ALA A 367 23.79 46.81 -48.81
CA ALA A 367 24.73 47.44 -49.73
C ALA A 367 24.11 47.68 -51.12
N TYR A 368 23.32 46.74 -51.62
CA TYR A 368 22.58 46.90 -52.87
C TYR A 368 21.54 48.01 -52.80
N VAL A 369 20.73 48.05 -51.74
CA VAL A 369 19.76 49.13 -51.51
C VAL A 369 20.45 50.49 -51.41
N GLY A 370 21.56 50.58 -50.67
CA GLY A 370 22.37 51.79 -50.58
C GLY A 370 22.93 52.24 -51.94
N TYR A 371 23.42 51.30 -52.75
CA TYR A 371 23.88 51.56 -54.11
C TYR A 371 22.75 52.08 -55.01
N MET A 372 21.56 51.46 -54.94
CA MET A 372 20.39 51.91 -55.70
C MET A 372 19.90 53.29 -55.26
N ALA A 373 19.92 53.58 -53.95
CA ALA A 373 19.59 54.89 -53.41
C ALA A 373 20.60 55.98 -53.84
N TRP A 374 21.88 55.64 -53.96
CA TRP A 374 22.90 56.55 -54.49
C TRP A 374 22.74 56.79 -56.00
N LYS A 375 22.40 55.76 -56.78
CA LYS A 375 22.26 55.84 -58.24
C LYS A 375 20.94 56.51 -58.68
N HIS A 376 19.89 56.39 -57.87
CA HIS A 376 18.59 57.01 -58.10
C HIS A 376 18.14 57.78 -56.85
N PRO A 377 18.78 58.93 -56.54
CA PRO A 377 18.40 59.72 -55.38
C PRO A 377 17.00 60.29 -55.58
N VAL A 378 16.08 59.95 -54.70
CA VAL A 378 14.72 60.52 -54.70
C VAL A 378 14.83 61.96 -54.19
N GLN A 379 14.50 62.94 -55.01
CA GLN A 379 14.42 64.33 -54.55
C GLN A 379 13.34 64.45 -53.49
N ALA A 380 13.69 65.00 -52.33
CA ALA A 380 12.75 65.25 -51.25
C ALA A 380 11.63 66.20 -51.74
N PRO A 381 10.35 65.97 -51.39
CA PRO A 381 9.31 66.93 -51.68
C PRO A 381 9.62 68.23 -50.93
N SER A 382 9.80 69.31 -51.68
CA SER A 382 9.89 70.67 -51.15
C SER A 382 8.61 70.97 -50.39
N GLY A 383 8.73 71.11 -49.07
CA GLY A 383 7.61 71.47 -48.21
C GLY A 383 6.98 72.80 -48.62
N SER A 384 5.65 72.82 -48.60
CA SER A 384 4.79 74.01 -48.51
C SER A 384 3.81 73.80 -47.39
#